data_AF-A0ABD7KAH7-F1
#
_entry.id   AF-A0ABD7KAH7-F1
#
_cell.length_a   1.000
_cell.length_b   1.000
_cell.length_c   1.000
_cell.angle_alpha   90.00
_cell.angle_beta   90.00
_cell.angle_gamma   90.00
#
_symmetry.space_group_name_H-M   'P 1'
#
loop_
_entity.id
_entity.type
_entity.pdbx_description
1 polymer ?
#
loop_
_entity_poly.entity_id
_entity_poly.type
_entity_poly.pdbx_seq_one_letter_code
_entity_poly.pdbx_strand_id
1 'polypeptide(L)'
;MNRRGPIGSGQHFSNGFGTSSGLVVYYLVVAWDWAHEKRGIIQPLADDARAAWAVRVLGNQYPGRTYETVKKYAPEGVTIEQMEFFEAPVVEDLSKLEIAHNLGLDWYE
;
A
#
# COMPACT_ATOMS: atom_id res chain seq x y z
N MET A 1 22.49 -15.23 -29.98
CA MET A 1 22.44 -15.60 -28.54
C MET A 1 22.39 -14.32 -27.73
N ASN A 2 21.25 -13.99 -27.11
CA ASN A 2 21.14 -12.85 -26.19
C ASN A 2 20.43 -13.33 -24.93
N ARG A 3 21.18 -13.56 -23.86
CA ARG A 3 20.65 -13.82 -22.52
C ARG A 3 20.39 -12.47 -21.86
N ARG A 4 19.14 -12.02 -21.83
CA ARG A 4 18.71 -11.00 -20.87
C ARG A 4 18.51 -11.71 -19.53
N GLY A 5 19.32 -11.36 -18.54
CA GLY A 5 19.13 -11.79 -17.15
C GLY A 5 17.79 -11.29 -16.61
N PRO A 6 17.23 -11.93 -15.57
CA PRO A 6 15.95 -11.54 -15.01
C PRO A 6 16.09 -10.16 -14.35
N ILE A 7 15.33 -9.21 -14.88
CA ILE A 7 15.05 -7.93 -14.24
C ILE A 7 14.34 -8.26 -12.93
N GLY A 8 14.73 -7.56 -11.85
CA GLY A 8 14.34 -7.85 -10.47
C GLY A 8 12.86 -8.23 -10.30
N SER A 9 12.63 -9.17 -9.41
CA SER A 9 11.32 -9.66 -9.00
C SER A 9 10.47 -8.55 -8.38
N GLY A 10 9.92 -7.67 -9.21
CA GLY A 10 8.81 -6.81 -8.83
C GLY A 10 7.64 -7.71 -8.46
N GLN A 11 7.10 -7.56 -7.26
CA GLN A 11 5.90 -8.26 -6.85
C GLN A 11 4.78 -7.93 -7.85
N HIS A 12 4.31 -8.94 -8.56
CA HIS A 12 3.12 -8.86 -9.40
C HIS A 12 1.91 -8.99 -8.48
N PHE A 13 1.24 -7.86 -8.20
CA PHE A 13 -0.05 -7.84 -7.52
C PHE A 13 -1.16 -8.04 -8.56
N SER A 14 -2.19 -8.82 -8.23
CA SER A 14 -3.32 -9.11 -9.11
C SER A 14 -4.42 -8.04 -9.01
N ASN A 15 -4.76 -7.44 -10.15
CA ASN A 15 -5.99 -6.74 -10.56
C ASN A 15 -6.66 -5.72 -9.62
N GLY A 16 -5.99 -4.60 -9.37
CA GLY A 16 -6.59 -3.26 -9.23
C GLY A 16 -7.75 -3.09 -8.23
N PHE A 17 -8.42 -1.94 -8.30
CA PHE A 17 -9.58 -1.69 -7.43
C PHE A 17 -10.80 -2.49 -7.88
N GLY A 18 -11.51 -3.10 -6.92
CA GLY A 18 -12.77 -3.79 -7.15
C GLY A 18 -13.99 -2.88 -7.01
N THR A 19 -15.16 -3.38 -7.39
CA THR A 19 -16.45 -2.72 -7.10
C THR A 19 -17.40 -3.65 -6.34
N SER A 20 -18.26 -3.07 -5.51
CA SER A 20 -19.32 -3.79 -4.80
C SER A 20 -20.51 -2.86 -4.62
N SER A 21 -21.70 -3.32 -4.98
CA SER A 21 -22.94 -2.53 -4.97
C SER A 21 -22.81 -1.19 -5.72
N GLY A 22 -22.08 -1.19 -6.84
CA GLY A 22 -21.86 0.00 -7.67
C GLY A 22 -20.82 1.00 -7.14
N LEU A 23 -20.19 0.73 -5.99
CA LEU A 23 -19.17 1.59 -5.41
C LEU A 23 -17.78 0.94 -5.53
N VAL A 24 -16.75 1.76 -5.74
CA VAL A 24 -15.36 1.29 -5.73
C VAL A 24 -14.98 0.91 -4.31
N VAL A 25 -14.46 -0.30 -4.14
CA VAL A 25 -13.98 -0.84 -2.87
C VAL A 25 -12.51 -0.48 -2.72
N TYR A 26 -12.12 -0.01 -1.55
CA TYR A 26 -10.73 0.20 -1.20
C TYR A 26 -10.44 -0.17 0.24
N TYR A 27 -9.16 -0.25 0.56
CA TYR A 27 -8.67 -0.58 1.89
C TYR A 27 -7.84 0.57 2.42
N LEU A 28 -7.89 0.75 3.74
CA LEU A 28 -6.94 1.57 4.48
C LEU A 28 -6.29 0.76 5.58
N VAL A 29 -5.06 1.13 5.90
CA VAL A 29 -4.30 0.54 7.00
C VAL A 29 -4.07 1.63 8.04
N VAL A 30 -4.43 1.36 9.30
CA VAL A 30 -4.42 2.36 10.37
C VAL A 30 -3.76 1.82 11.65
N ALA A 31 -2.83 2.59 12.21
CA ALA A 31 -2.36 2.41 13.57
C ALA A 31 -3.06 3.46 14.45
N TRP A 32 -4.11 3.07 15.16
CA TRP A 32 -5.02 3.99 15.86
C TRP A 32 -4.32 4.94 16.83
N ASP A 33 -3.43 4.40 17.68
CA ASP A 33 -2.67 5.19 18.65
C ASP A 33 -1.70 6.20 17.99
N TRP A 34 -1.44 6.00 16.69
CA TRP A 34 -0.51 6.78 15.88
C TRP A 34 -1.19 7.47 14.70
N ALA A 35 -2.53 7.54 14.67
CA ALA A 35 -3.28 8.04 13.53
C ALA A 35 -2.97 9.51 13.17
N HIS A 36 -2.43 10.26 14.13
CA HIS A 36 -2.00 11.65 13.97
C HIS A 36 -0.59 11.80 13.37
N GLU A 37 0.18 10.72 13.26
CA GLU A 37 1.56 10.71 12.80
C GLU A 37 1.69 10.34 11.33
N LYS A 38 2.85 10.65 10.73
CA LYS A 38 3.16 10.21 9.37
C LYS A 38 3.05 8.68 9.27
N ARG A 39 2.32 8.23 8.25
CA ARG A 39 2.01 6.80 8.02
C ARG A 39 1.29 6.13 9.20
N GLY A 40 0.58 6.92 10.02
CA GLY A 40 -0.42 6.42 10.96
C GLY A 40 -1.67 5.90 10.25
N ILE A 41 -2.02 6.49 9.11
CA ILE A 41 -3.07 6.06 8.20
C ILE A 41 -2.50 5.99 6.78
N ILE A 42 -2.75 4.89 6.09
CA ILE A 42 -2.39 4.67 4.69
C ILE A 42 -3.65 4.31 3.91
N GLN A 43 -3.92 5.07 2.85
CA GLN A 43 -5.03 4.86 1.92
C GLN A 43 -4.80 5.68 0.63
N PRO A 44 -5.46 5.32 -0.48
CA PRO A 44 -6.22 4.08 -0.68
C PRO A 44 -5.31 2.91 -1.06
N LEU A 45 -5.75 1.68 -0.78
CA LEU A 45 -5.13 0.43 -1.22
C LEU A 45 -6.18 -0.41 -1.97
N ALA A 46 -5.78 -1.01 -3.08
CA ALA A 46 -6.71 -1.65 -4.03
C ALA A 46 -7.44 -2.87 -3.46
N ASP A 47 -6.72 -3.76 -2.77
CA ASP A 47 -7.23 -5.05 -2.33
C ASP A 47 -6.63 -5.50 -0.99
N ASP A 48 -7.11 -6.65 -0.51
CA ASP A 48 -6.63 -7.27 0.74
C ASP A 48 -5.13 -7.62 0.68
N ALA A 49 -4.62 -8.02 -0.49
CA ALA A 49 -3.21 -8.38 -0.66
C ALA A 49 -2.30 -7.14 -0.52
N ARG A 50 -2.71 -6.00 -1.09
CA ARG A 50 -2.03 -4.72 -0.95
C ARG A 50 -2.10 -4.22 0.49
N ALA A 51 -3.23 -4.37 1.16
CA ALA A 51 -3.36 -4.01 2.56
C ALA A 51 -2.44 -4.85 3.46
N ALA A 52 -2.42 -6.17 3.28
CA ALA A 52 -1.53 -7.07 4.03
C ALA A 52 -0.04 -6.77 3.77
N TRP A 53 0.31 -6.45 2.52
CA TRP A 53 1.65 -5.99 2.16
C TRP A 53 2.02 -4.70 2.90
N ALA A 54 1.14 -3.69 2.87
CA ALA A 54 1.37 -2.42 3.56
C ALA A 54 1.55 -2.62 5.08
N VAL A 55 0.72 -3.45 5.72
CA VAL A 55 0.88 -3.80 7.15
C VAL A 55 2.25 -4.38 7.43
N ARG A 56 2.75 -5.30 6.60
CA ARG A 56 4.08 -5.90 6.78
C ARG A 56 5.20 -4.87 6.63
N VAL A 57 5.16 -4.04 5.59
CA VAL A 57 6.17 -3.00 5.37
C VAL A 57 6.21 -2.02 6.54
N LEU A 58 5.04 -1.54 6.98
CA LEU A 58 4.93 -0.58 8.07
C LEU A 58 5.31 -1.20 9.43
N GLY A 59 4.93 -2.44 9.70
CA GLY A 59 5.29 -3.14 10.93
C GLY A 59 6.80 -3.35 11.05
N ASN A 60 7.49 -3.63 9.95
CA ASN A 60 8.94 -3.72 9.91
C ASN A 60 9.62 -2.36 10.16
N GLN A 61 9.06 -1.28 9.60
CA GLN A 61 9.62 0.06 9.74
C GLN A 61 9.31 0.69 11.11
N TYR A 62 8.19 0.33 11.72
CA TYR A 62 7.68 0.93 12.96
C TYR A 62 7.34 -0.16 13.98
N PRO A 63 8.34 -0.83 14.60
CA PRO A 63 8.14 -2.03 15.45
C PRO A 63 7.33 -1.82 16.75
N GLY A 64 6.79 -0.63 17.00
CA GLY A 64 5.86 -0.34 18.10
C GLY A 64 4.44 0.03 17.65
N ARG A 65 4.16 0.03 16.34
CA ARG A 65 2.85 0.37 15.79
C ARG A 65 2.12 -0.91 15.39
N THR A 66 0.90 -1.08 15.92
CA THR A 66 -0.01 -2.14 15.48
C THR A 66 -0.95 -1.58 14.43
N TYR A 67 -0.97 -2.18 13.26
CA TYR A 67 -1.78 -1.73 12.13
C TYR A 67 -2.98 -2.65 11.90
N GLU A 68 -4.16 -2.05 11.76
CA GLU A 68 -5.41 -2.71 11.39
C GLU A 68 -5.75 -2.39 9.93
N THR A 69 -6.30 -3.38 9.21
CA THR A 69 -6.84 -3.19 7.87
C THR A 69 -8.34 -2.96 7.92
N VAL A 70 -8.82 -1.88 7.31
CA VAL A 70 -10.24 -1.54 7.23
C VAL A 70 -10.67 -1.44 5.78
N LYS A 71 -11.71 -2.21 5.41
CA LYS A 71 -12.37 -2.13 4.11
C LYS A 71 -13.35 -0.95 4.07
N LYS A 72 -13.34 -0.19 2.98
CA LYS A 72 -14.18 0.99 2.73
C LYS A 72 -14.75 0.97 1.31
N TYR A 73 -15.71 1.86 1.10
CA TYR A 73 -16.35 2.12 -0.18
C TYR A 73 -16.15 3.59 -0.52
N ALA A 74 -15.69 3.88 -1.73
CA ALA A 74 -15.55 5.24 -2.22
C ALA A 74 -16.94 5.90 -2.37
N PRO A 75 -17.03 7.23 -2.31
CA PRO A 75 -18.24 7.96 -2.65
C PRO A 75 -18.78 7.61 -4.05
N GLU A 76 -20.08 7.79 -4.24
CA GLU A 76 -20.70 7.62 -5.55
C GLU A 76 -20.05 8.52 -6.61
N GLY A 77 -19.83 7.99 -7.81
CA GLY A 77 -19.19 8.70 -8.92
C GLY A 77 -17.66 8.63 -8.95
N VAL A 78 -17.02 8.10 -7.90
CA VAL A 78 -15.57 7.81 -7.93
C VAL A 78 -15.29 6.62 -8.83
N THR A 79 -14.31 6.76 -9.74
CA THR A 79 -13.92 5.71 -10.68
C THR A 79 -12.72 4.91 -10.19
N ILE A 80 -12.54 3.71 -10.75
CA ILE A 80 -11.33 2.88 -10.53
C ILE A 80 -10.07 3.67 -10.90
N GLU A 81 -10.06 4.32 -12.07
CA GLU A 81 -8.90 5.09 -12.56
C GLU A 81 -8.50 6.23 -11.61
N GLN A 82 -9.48 6.92 -11.00
CA GLN A 82 -9.20 7.93 -9.97
C GLN A 82 -8.55 7.30 -8.73
N MET A 83 -9.04 6.15 -8.29
CA MET A 83 -8.48 5.44 -7.14
C MET A 83 -7.08 4.89 -7.41
N GLU A 84 -6.83 4.38 -8.62
CA GLU A 84 -5.49 3.96 -9.07
C GLU A 84 -4.51 5.13 -9.08
N PHE A 85 -4.94 6.30 -9.54
CA PHE A 85 -4.14 7.52 -9.50
C PHE A 85 -3.75 7.91 -8.06
N PHE A 86 -4.67 7.78 -7.09
CA PHE A 86 -4.39 8.06 -5.69
C PHE A 86 -3.56 6.97 -5.00
N GLU A 87 -3.69 5.70 -5.39
CA GLU A 87 -2.88 4.60 -4.84
C GLU A 87 -1.42 4.66 -5.31
N ALA A 88 -1.17 5.07 -6.55
CA ALA A 88 0.17 5.07 -7.15
C ALA A 88 1.27 5.69 -6.25
N PRO A 89 1.11 6.93 -5.72
CA PRO A 89 2.13 7.53 -4.84
C PRO A 89 2.25 6.80 -3.48
N VAL A 90 1.17 6.16 -3.00
CA VAL A 90 1.18 5.38 -1.75
C VAL A 90 2.00 4.11 -1.92
N VAL A 91 1.77 3.39 -3.03
CA VAL A 91 2.53 2.18 -3.36
C VAL A 91 3.99 2.52 -3.61
N GLU A 92 4.28 3.65 -4.26
CA GLU A 92 5.67 4.10 -4.46
C GLU A 92 6.37 4.41 -3.12
N ASP A 93 5.73 5.15 -2.20
CA ASP A 93 6.29 5.45 -0.87
C ASP A 93 6.59 4.18 -0.07
N LEU A 94 5.63 3.26 0.00
CA LEU A 94 5.80 2.00 0.72
C LEU A 94 6.84 1.09 0.07
N SER A 95 6.93 1.06 -1.26
CA SER A 95 7.96 0.29 -1.96
C SER A 95 9.36 0.82 -1.65
N LYS A 96 9.53 2.15 -1.58
CA LYS A 96 10.80 2.78 -1.18
C LYS A 96 11.16 2.40 0.26
N LEU A 97 10.20 2.37 1.18
CA LEU A 97 10.41 1.92 2.56
C LEU A 97 10.77 0.45 2.66
N GLU A 98 10.16 -0.40 1.86
CA GLU A 98 10.51 -1.81 1.85
C GLU A 98 11.94 -2.03 1.33
N ILE A 99 12.30 -1.37 0.24
CA ILE A 99 13.66 -1.43 -0.33
C ILE A 99 14.68 -0.91 0.66
N ALA A 100 14.41 0.25 1.28
CA ALA A 100 15.20 0.85 2.34
C ALA A 100 15.56 -0.13 3.45
N HIS A 101 14.52 -0.71 4.05
CA HIS A 101 14.64 -1.67 5.14
C HIS A 101 15.46 -2.89 4.72
N ASN A 102 15.18 -3.43 3.53
CA ASN A 102 15.90 -4.59 2.99
C ASN A 102 17.38 -4.31 2.71
N LEU A 103 17.75 -3.06 2.43
CA LEU A 103 19.13 -2.62 2.23
C LEU A 103 19.82 -2.18 3.53
N GLY A 104 19.11 -2.20 4.67
CA GLY A 104 19.63 -1.70 5.94
C GLY A 104 19.88 -0.19 5.94
N LEU A 105 19.24 0.55 5.04
CA LEU A 105 19.34 2.01 4.96
C LEU A 105 18.34 2.61 5.94
N ASP A 106 18.81 3.52 6.79
CA ASP A 106 17.94 4.27 7.70
C ASP A 106 17.31 5.43 6.94
N TRP A 107 15.98 5.41 6.77
CA TRP A 107 15.24 6.48 6.11
C TRP A 107 14.75 7.48 7.15
N TYR A 108 15.71 8.18 7.74
CA TYR A 108 15.50 9.41 8.48
C TYR A 108 16.40 10.50 7.90
N GLU A 109 15.91 11.15 6.84
CA GLU A 109 15.99 12.61 6.63
C GLU A 109 14.63 13.12 6.13
#